data_AF-A0A433SDT5-F1
#
_entry.id   AF-A0A433SDT5-F1
#
_cell.length_a   1.000
_cell.length_b   1.000
_cell.length_c   1.000
_cell.angle_alpha   90.00
_cell.angle_beta   90.00
_cell.angle_gamma   90.00
#
_symmetry.space_group_name_H-M   'P 1'
#
loop_
_entity.id
_entity.type
_entity.pdbx_description
1 polymer ?
#
loop_
_entity_poly.entity_id
_entity_poly.type
_entity_poly.pdbx_seq_one_letter_code
_entity_poly.pdbx_strand_id
1 'polypeptide(L)'
;MFMGGESNTGEGLTDAAIFMMANNQWQNIHPMQQKRMLAAATTLQDNSVLVTGGISAAGAGTELSAVELYTPDADQWTQMTAMQTARVRHTATLLDNGKVLIVGGEDGPTQALNTAELYDPATQTWTQLPEMQEARCEHYAVLLPDNQVMVAGGWTDDGQVDLVEIYDHAKNQWSRADASWNWVSEAVPLPDGRLMVTRVIWSPENGEWQNTQTIEIYDPQTKRFTVLASTETPMQ
;
A
#
# COMPACT_ATOMS: atom_id res chain seq x y z
N MET A 1 -8.41 2.53 -13.12
CA MET A 1 -7.95 1.39 -13.93
C MET A 1 -8.00 0.14 -13.06
N PHE A 2 -8.26 -1.02 -13.64
CA PHE A 2 -8.24 -2.34 -13.02
C PHE A 2 -7.12 -3.15 -13.66
N MET A 3 -6.34 -3.89 -12.86
CA MET A 3 -5.25 -4.73 -13.34
C MET A 3 -5.11 -5.96 -12.45
N GLY A 4 -5.06 -7.15 -13.06
CA GLY A 4 -4.90 -8.42 -12.38
C GLY A 4 -6.19 -8.86 -11.67
N GLY A 5 -6.03 -9.41 -10.46
CA GLY A 5 -7.14 -9.93 -9.66
C GLY A 5 -7.17 -11.45 -9.62
N GLU A 6 -8.23 -12.00 -9.05
CA GLU A 6 -8.37 -13.43 -8.78
C GLU A 6 -9.59 -13.98 -9.53
N SER A 7 -9.42 -15.12 -10.20
CA SER A 7 -10.52 -15.86 -10.80
C SER A 7 -11.35 -16.60 -9.75
N ASN A 8 -12.55 -17.05 -10.10
CA ASN A 8 -13.37 -17.90 -9.22
C ASN A 8 -12.73 -19.25 -8.85
N THR A 9 -11.60 -19.60 -9.46
CA THR A 9 -10.83 -20.82 -9.17
C THR A 9 -9.52 -20.52 -8.43
N GLY A 10 -9.32 -19.28 -7.98
CA GLY A 10 -8.12 -18.87 -7.24
C GLY A 10 -6.89 -18.60 -8.12
N GLU A 11 -7.05 -18.42 -9.43
CA GLU A 11 -5.92 -18.12 -10.31
C GLU A 11 -5.71 -16.61 -10.43
N GLY A 12 -4.44 -16.16 -10.46
CA GLY A 12 -4.12 -14.78 -10.79
C GLY A 12 -4.52 -14.46 -12.23
N LEU A 13 -5.04 -13.26 -12.44
CA LEU A 13 -5.47 -12.79 -13.75
C LEU A 13 -4.39 -11.93 -14.41
N THR A 14 -4.42 -11.86 -15.75
CA THR A 14 -3.65 -10.87 -16.53
C THR A 14 -4.53 -9.73 -17.04
N ASP A 15 -5.84 -9.82 -16.78
CA ASP A 15 -6.85 -8.87 -17.22
C ASP A 15 -6.49 -7.44 -16.78
N ALA A 16 -6.65 -6.50 -17.70
CA ALA A 16 -6.46 -5.09 -17.43
C ALA A 16 -7.53 -4.29 -18.16
N ALA A 17 -8.11 -3.32 -17.48
CA ALA A 17 -9.18 -2.49 -18.02
C ALA A 17 -9.12 -1.05 -17.49
N ILE A 18 -9.42 -0.08 -18.35
CA ILE A 18 -9.53 1.33 -17.97
C ILE A 18 -11.01 1.72 -17.97
N PHE A 19 -11.42 2.46 -16.94
CA PHE A 19 -12.75 3.05 -16.91
C PHE A 19 -12.72 4.40 -17.61
N MET A 20 -13.46 4.51 -18.70
CA MET A 20 -13.51 5.70 -19.53
C MET A 20 -14.61 6.64 -19.02
N MET A 21 -14.22 7.72 -18.33
CA MET A 21 -15.16 8.70 -17.78
C MET A 21 -16.02 9.38 -18.86
N ALA A 22 -15.48 9.54 -20.07
CA ALA A 22 -16.14 10.22 -21.17
C ALA A 22 -17.41 9.50 -21.65
N ASN A 23 -17.49 8.18 -21.52
CA ASN A 23 -18.63 7.38 -21.95
C ASN A 23 -19.18 6.44 -20.87
N ASN A 24 -18.64 6.49 -19.65
CA ASN A 24 -19.06 5.67 -18.51
C ASN A 24 -19.04 4.17 -18.83
N GLN A 25 -17.99 3.72 -19.53
CA GLN A 25 -17.78 2.32 -19.91
C GLN A 25 -16.39 1.84 -19.50
N TRP A 26 -16.29 0.54 -19.24
CA TRP A 26 -15.00 -0.14 -19.15
C TRP A 26 -14.49 -0.47 -20.55
N GLN A 27 -13.22 -0.22 -20.78
CA GLN A 27 -12.50 -0.64 -21.98
C GLN A 27 -11.39 -1.59 -21.58
N ASN A 28 -11.38 -2.78 -22.18
CA ASN A 28 -10.27 -3.72 -22.03
C ASN A 28 -9.03 -3.14 -22.73
N ILE A 29 -7.90 -3.25 -22.05
CA ILE A 29 -6.59 -2.88 -22.59
C ILE A 29 -5.77 -4.15 -22.81
N HIS A 30 -4.59 -4.03 -23.42
CA HIS A 30 -3.71 -5.18 -23.57
C HIS A 30 -3.45 -5.85 -22.20
N PRO A 31 -3.42 -7.20 -22.13
CA PRO A 31 -3.23 -7.91 -20.87
C PRO A 31 -1.77 -7.82 -20.40
N MET A 32 -1.57 -7.89 -19.08
CA MET A 32 -0.24 -8.05 -18.47
C MET A 32 0.44 -9.33 -18.99
N GLN A 33 1.77 -9.35 -18.96
CA GLN A 33 2.55 -10.52 -19.37
C GLN A 33 2.50 -11.62 -18.31
N GLN A 34 2.45 -11.23 -17.04
CA GLN A 34 2.39 -12.15 -15.92
C GLN A 34 1.03 -12.08 -15.21
N LYS A 35 0.49 -13.24 -14.85
CA LYS A 35 -0.68 -13.37 -13.98
C LYS A 35 -0.33 -12.86 -12.59
N ARG A 36 -1.15 -11.97 -12.03
CA ARG A 36 -0.92 -11.37 -10.72
C ARG A 36 -2.23 -11.11 -10.00
N MET A 37 -2.29 -11.50 -8.73
CA MET A 37 -3.23 -10.95 -7.75
C MET A 37 -2.44 -10.31 -6.60
N LEU A 38 -3.08 -9.42 -5.83
CA LEU A 38 -2.49 -8.78 -4.65
C LEU A 38 -1.16 -8.04 -4.93
N ALA A 39 -0.97 -7.58 -6.18
CA ALA A 39 0.11 -6.72 -6.63
C ALA A 39 -0.21 -5.25 -6.31
N ALA A 40 0.82 -4.39 -6.29
CA ALA A 40 0.63 -2.95 -6.13
C ALA A 40 0.74 -2.24 -7.49
N ALA A 41 -0.14 -1.26 -7.70
CA ALA A 41 -0.25 -0.48 -8.93
C ALA A 41 -0.07 1.01 -8.64
N THR A 42 0.86 1.67 -9.31
CA THR A 42 1.18 3.08 -9.10
C THR A 42 1.22 3.83 -10.43
N THR A 43 0.37 4.84 -10.58
CA THR A 43 0.45 5.77 -11.71
C THR A 43 1.64 6.70 -11.52
N LEU A 44 2.51 6.78 -12.53
CA LEU A 44 3.69 7.64 -12.55
C LEU A 44 3.34 9.04 -13.10
N GLN A 45 4.27 9.97 -13.01
CA GLN A 45 4.07 11.38 -13.43
C GLN A 45 3.79 11.55 -14.93
N ASP A 46 4.20 10.59 -15.76
CA ASP A 46 3.95 10.55 -17.21
C ASP A 46 2.66 9.80 -17.58
N ASN A 47 1.81 9.48 -16.59
CA ASN A 47 0.60 8.67 -16.70
C ASN A 47 0.81 7.19 -17.04
N SER A 48 2.06 6.72 -17.17
CA SER A 48 2.33 5.29 -17.20
C SER A 48 1.97 4.66 -15.85
N VAL A 49 1.77 3.34 -15.84
CA VAL A 49 1.39 2.63 -14.61
C VAL A 49 2.34 1.49 -14.33
N LEU A 50 3.02 1.59 -13.20
CA LEU A 50 3.94 0.59 -12.69
C LEU A 50 3.16 -0.44 -11.86
N VAL A 51 3.27 -1.71 -12.23
CA VAL A 51 2.73 -2.83 -11.46
C VAL A 51 3.90 -3.61 -10.86
N THR A 52 3.87 -3.80 -9.55
CA THR A 52 4.96 -4.46 -8.81
C THR A 52 4.43 -5.68 -8.05
N GLY A 53 5.18 -6.78 -8.15
CA GLY A 53 4.96 -7.99 -7.37
C GLY A 53 3.62 -8.67 -7.58
N GLY A 54 3.02 -9.14 -6.48
CA GLY A 54 1.83 -9.98 -6.45
C GLY A 54 2.16 -11.47 -6.38
N ILE A 55 1.12 -12.30 -6.50
CA ILE A 55 1.22 -13.76 -6.54
C ILE A 55 0.51 -14.30 -7.78
N SER A 56 1.06 -15.37 -8.38
CA SER A 56 0.53 -15.92 -9.63
C SER A 56 -0.78 -16.71 -9.47
N ALA A 57 -1.04 -17.25 -8.28
CA ALA A 57 -2.23 -18.03 -7.93
C ALA A 57 -2.40 -18.10 -6.39
N ALA A 58 -3.64 -18.20 -5.91
CA ALA A 58 -3.94 -18.37 -4.49
C ALA A 58 -3.49 -19.76 -4.00
N GLY A 59 -2.90 -19.83 -2.79
CA GLY A 59 -2.58 -21.07 -2.08
C GLY A 59 -1.42 -21.93 -2.63
N ALA A 60 -1.05 -21.78 -3.90
CA ALA A 60 0.08 -22.48 -4.54
C ALA A 60 0.87 -21.62 -5.54
N GLY A 61 0.57 -20.33 -5.64
CA GLY A 61 1.31 -19.42 -6.51
C GLY A 61 2.68 -19.05 -5.95
N THR A 62 3.52 -18.51 -6.82
CA THR A 62 4.83 -17.98 -6.45
C THR A 62 4.73 -16.47 -6.29
N GLU A 63 5.21 -15.95 -5.17
CA GLU A 63 5.39 -14.52 -4.94
C GLU A 63 6.33 -13.95 -5.99
N LEU A 64 6.00 -12.77 -6.50
CA LEU A 64 6.68 -12.20 -7.65
C LEU A 64 7.54 -11.02 -7.21
N SER A 65 8.77 -10.96 -7.73
CA SER A 65 9.57 -9.74 -7.75
C SER A 65 9.42 -8.98 -9.07
N ALA A 66 8.72 -9.56 -10.04
CA ALA A 66 8.59 -9.01 -11.37
C ALA A 66 7.80 -7.69 -11.37
N VAL A 67 8.16 -6.82 -12.31
CA VAL A 67 7.62 -5.47 -12.44
C VAL A 67 7.28 -5.21 -13.89
N GLU A 68 6.09 -4.69 -14.14
CA GLU A 68 5.59 -4.37 -15.48
C GLU A 68 5.15 -2.92 -15.55
N LEU A 69 5.46 -2.26 -16.66
CA LEU A 69 5.05 -0.89 -16.93
C LEU A 69 4.02 -0.87 -18.06
N TYR A 70 2.85 -0.33 -17.79
CA TYR A 70 1.84 -0.05 -18.80
C TYR A 70 1.99 1.37 -19.32
N THR A 71 2.06 1.53 -20.65
CA THR A 71 2.09 2.83 -21.33
C THR A 71 0.76 3.05 -22.05
N PRO A 72 -0.14 3.94 -21.56
CA PRO A 72 -1.47 4.13 -22.13
C PRO A 72 -1.48 4.54 -23.60
N ASP A 73 -0.55 5.41 -24.01
CA ASP A 73 -0.48 5.92 -25.39
C ASP A 73 -0.17 4.83 -26.42
N ALA A 74 0.54 3.80 -25.99
CA ALA A 74 0.92 2.65 -26.82
C ALA A 74 0.02 1.43 -26.62
N ASP A 75 -0.82 1.45 -25.57
CA ASP A 75 -1.53 0.28 -25.05
C ASP A 75 -0.60 -0.95 -24.91
N GLN A 76 0.55 -0.76 -24.26
CA GLN A 76 1.60 -1.78 -24.20
C GLN A 76 2.13 -2.00 -22.78
N TRP A 77 2.43 -3.26 -22.50
CA TRP A 77 3.10 -3.72 -21.29
C TRP A 77 4.56 -4.04 -21.56
N THR A 78 5.45 -3.44 -20.78
CA THR A 78 6.90 -3.68 -20.85
C THR A 78 7.39 -4.28 -19.53
N GLN A 79 8.15 -5.38 -19.62
CA GLN A 79 8.82 -5.95 -18.45
C GLN A 79 9.97 -5.02 -18.02
N MET A 80 9.99 -4.67 -16.73
CA MET A 80 10.99 -3.80 -16.14
C MET A 80 11.99 -4.60 -15.30
N THR A 81 13.02 -3.93 -14.77
CA THR A 81 13.93 -4.50 -13.77
C THR A 81 13.12 -4.99 -12.57
N ALA A 82 13.26 -6.27 -12.23
CA ALA A 82 12.59 -6.87 -11.07
C ALA A 82 13.08 -6.25 -9.75
N MET A 83 12.20 -6.25 -8.75
CA MET A 83 12.54 -5.96 -7.35
C MET A 83 13.60 -6.96 -6.85
N GLN A 84 14.32 -6.59 -5.79
CA GLN A 84 15.28 -7.52 -5.17
C GLN A 84 14.58 -8.54 -4.29
N THR A 85 13.46 -8.16 -3.69
CA THR A 85 12.62 -9.05 -2.88
C THR A 85 11.28 -9.27 -3.59
N ALA A 86 10.81 -10.53 -3.62
CA ALA A 86 9.46 -10.81 -4.09
C ALA A 86 8.45 -10.35 -3.02
N ARG A 87 7.34 -9.76 -3.45
CA ARG A 87 6.38 -9.15 -2.53
C ARG A 87 4.96 -9.34 -3.00
N VAL A 88 4.08 -9.70 -2.06
CA VAL A 88 2.63 -9.65 -2.20
C VAL A 88 2.04 -8.82 -1.05
N ARG A 89 0.87 -8.18 -1.24
CA ARG A 89 0.21 -7.36 -0.19
C ARG A 89 1.08 -6.22 0.35
N HIS A 90 2.05 -5.77 -0.45
CA HIS A 90 2.87 -4.59 -0.18
C HIS A 90 2.19 -3.32 -0.67
N THR A 91 2.78 -2.17 -0.32
CA THR A 91 2.36 -0.88 -0.85
C THR A 91 3.40 -0.29 -1.79
N ALA A 92 2.95 0.55 -2.72
CA ALA A 92 3.80 1.25 -3.68
C ALA A 92 3.36 2.73 -3.79
N THR A 93 4.21 3.63 -3.32
CA THR A 93 3.92 5.07 -3.21
C THR A 93 4.81 5.87 -4.15
N LEU A 94 4.22 6.62 -5.08
CA LEU A 94 4.95 7.60 -5.88
C LEU A 94 5.34 8.79 -4.99
N LEU A 95 6.62 9.15 -4.99
CA LEU A 95 7.15 10.34 -4.31
C LEU A 95 7.18 11.54 -5.26
N ASP A 96 7.26 12.76 -4.72
CA ASP A 96 7.29 14.01 -5.51
C ASP A 96 8.48 14.09 -6.48
N ASN A 97 9.57 13.39 -6.15
CA ASN A 97 10.76 13.30 -7.01
C ASN A 97 10.65 12.28 -8.14
N GLY A 98 9.47 11.65 -8.32
CA GLY A 98 9.20 10.69 -9.39
C GLY A 98 9.65 9.25 -9.10
N LYS A 99 10.28 8.99 -7.96
CA LYS A 99 10.65 7.64 -7.53
C LYS A 99 9.46 6.93 -6.87
N VAL A 100 9.47 5.60 -6.88
CA VAL A 100 8.40 4.79 -6.27
C VAL A 100 8.96 4.03 -5.08
N LEU A 101 8.41 4.30 -3.90
CA LEU A 101 8.74 3.61 -2.66
C LEU A 101 7.87 2.36 -2.52
N ILE A 102 8.52 1.19 -2.44
CA ILE A 102 7.89 -0.11 -2.22
C ILE A 102 8.15 -0.53 -0.77
N VAL A 103 7.10 -0.86 -0.02
CA VAL A 103 7.21 -1.13 1.42
C VAL A 103 6.50 -2.41 1.82
N GLY A 104 7.19 -3.22 2.64
CA GLY A 104 6.63 -4.40 3.31
C GLY A 104 6.08 -5.45 2.35
N GLY A 105 4.95 -6.03 2.73
CA GLY A 105 4.34 -7.18 2.06
C GLY A 105 4.80 -8.50 2.66
N GLU A 106 4.64 -9.58 1.89
CA GLU A 106 5.03 -10.95 2.26
C GLU A 106 5.88 -11.57 1.14
N ASP A 107 6.87 -12.37 1.53
CA ASP A 107 7.68 -13.23 0.63
C ASP A 107 7.49 -14.70 1.02
N GLY A 108 6.22 -15.14 1.06
CA GLY A 108 5.81 -16.47 1.49
C GLY A 108 4.65 -16.46 2.51
N PRO A 109 4.01 -17.61 2.78
CA PRO A 109 2.75 -17.69 3.54
C PRO A 109 2.76 -17.13 4.97
N THR A 110 3.94 -16.95 5.56
CA THR A 110 4.15 -16.45 6.94
C THR A 110 5.49 -15.72 7.00
N GLN A 111 5.74 -14.83 6.04
CA GLN A 111 6.97 -14.07 5.98
C GLN A 111 6.66 -12.61 5.69
N ALA A 112 6.04 -11.93 6.66
CA ALA A 112 5.90 -10.48 6.62
C ALA A 112 7.28 -9.81 6.48
N LEU A 113 7.35 -8.73 5.69
CA LEU A 113 8.59 -8.03 5.39
C LEU A 113 8.63 -6.68 6.11
N ASN A 114 9.78 -6.35 6.70
CA ASN A 114 10.11 -5.00 7.19
C ASN A 114 10.97 -4.22 6.18
N THR A 115 11.38 -4.85 5.08
CA THR A 115 12.25 -4.24 4.08
C THR A 115 11.48 -3.27 3.17
N ALA A 116 12.20 -2.28 2.64
CA ALA A 116 11.67 -1.33 1.68
C ALA A 116 12.69 -1.08 0.56
N GLU A 117 12.17 -0.83 -0.65
CA GLU A 117 12.98 -0.60 -1.84
C GLU A 117 12.50 0.65 -2.58
N LEU A 118 13.45 1.43 -3.11
CA LEU A 118 13.15 2.62 -3.91
C LEU A 118 13.46 2.34 -5.38
N TYR A 119 12.44 2.45 -6.23
CA TYR A 119 12.59 2.38 -7.66
C TYR A 119 12.79 3.76 -8.26
N ASP A 120 13.79 3.89 -9.12
CA ASP A 120 13.94 5.05 -10.00
C ASP A 120 13.53 4.67 -11.43
N PRO A 121 12.37 5.15 -11.92
CA PRO A 121 11.92 4.89 -13.29
C PRO A 121 12.86 5.45 -14.37
N ALA A 122 13.56 6.56 -14.09
CA ALA A 122 14.43 7.21 -15.07
C ALA A 122 15.70 6.40 -15.35
N THR A 123 16.22 5.71 -14.33
CA THR A 123 17.41 4.85 -14.46
C THR A 123 17.09 3.37 -14.47
N GLN A 124 15.84 3.00 -14.17
CA GLN A 124 15.36 1.62 -14.01
C GLN A 124 16.14 0.82 -12.97
N THR A 125 16.55 1.48 -11.89
CA THR A 125 17.37 0.89 -10.82
C THR A 125 16.63 0.84 -9.50
N TRP A 126 16.92 -0.21 -8.72
CA TRP A 126 16.45 -0.38 -7.36
C TRP A 126 17.52 0.03 -6.34
N THR A 127 17.09 0.65 -5.25
CA THR A 127 17.94 0.93 -4.08
C THR A 127 17.30 0.32 -2.85
N GLN A 128 18.04 -0.53 -2.13
CA GLN A 128 17.61 -0.99 -0.80
C GLN A 128 17.63 0.17 0.19
N LEU A 129 16.57 0.27 0.98
CA LEU A 129 16.43 1.28 2.01
C LEU A 129 16.65 0.66 3.40
N PRO A 130 16.84 1.48 4.44
CA PRO A 130 16.73 0.99 5.80
C PRO A 130 15.39 0.31 6.04
N GLU A 131 15.41 -0.69 6.90
CA GLU A 131 14.22 -1.47 7.24
C GLU A 131 13.33 -0.70 8.22
N MET A 132 12.03 -0.96 8.11
CA MET A 132 11.06 -0.64 9.16
C MET A 132 11.39 -1.42 10.43
N GLN A 133 10.89 -0.94 11.57
CA GLN A 133 11.06 -1.65 12.82
C GLN A 133 10.21 -2.91 12.87
N GLU A 134 8.97 -2.84 12.39
CA GLU A 134 8.06 -3.97 12.38
C GLU A 134 7.81 -4.44 10.94
N ALA A 135 7.94 -5.75 10.73
CA ALA A 135 7.51 -6.37 9.50
C ALA A 135 6.00 -6.21 9.34
N ARG A 136 5.51 -5.98 8.12
CA ARG A 136 4.08 -5.79 7.89
C ARG A 136 3.64 -6.09 6.48
N CYS A 137 2.49 -6.74 6.35
CA CYS A 137 1.72 -6.89 5.13
C CYS A 137 0.32 -6.28 5.27
N GLU A 138 -0.39 -6.08 4.15
CA GLU A 138 -1.76 -5.54 4.13
C GLU A 138 -1.90 -4.20 4.88
N HIS A 139 -0.79 -3.46 4.99
CA HIS A 139 -0.74 -2.17 5.64
C HIS A 139 -1.15 -1.06 4.66
N TYR A 140 -1.39 0.12 5.20
CA TYR A 140 -1.63 1.32 4.41
C TYR A 140 -0.37 2.14 4.32
N ALA A 141 -0.11 2.70 3.14
CA ALA A 141 0.94 3.70 2.93
C ALA A 141 0.36 4.93 2.23
N VAL A 142 0.78 6.11 2.66
CA VAL A 142 0.31 7.37 2.10
C VAL A 142 1.43 8.40 2.06
N LEU A 143 1.56 9.09 0.93
CA LEU A 143 2.43 10.25 0.79
C LEU A 143 1.83 11.43 1.57
N LEU A 144 2.61 12.01 2.46
CA LEU A 144 2.26 13.21 3.20
C LEU A 144 2.65 14.48 2.42
N PRO A 145 2.04 15.65 2.71
CA PRO A 145 2.34 16.92 2.02
C PRO A 145 3.80 17.39 2.14
N ASP A 146 4.55 16.86 3.10
CA ASP A 146 5.98 17.13 3.28
C ASP A 146 6.87 16.07 2.58
N ASN A 147 6.30 15.27 1.68
CA ASN A 147 6.95 14.22 0.89
C ASN A 147 7.55 13.10 1.75
N GLN A 148 7.11 12.95 3.00
CA GLN A 148 7.32 11.76 3.81
C GLN A 148 6.26 10.71 3.51
N VAL A 149 6.54 9.44 3.77
CA VAL A 149 5.55 8.36 3.61
C VAL A 149 5.16 7.82 4.96
N MET A 150 3.88 7.92 5.29
CA MET A 150 3.32 7.29 6.48
C MET A 150 2.88 5.87 6.16
N VAL A 151 3.26 4.93 7.01
CA VAL A 151 2.90 3.52 6.93
C VAL A 151 2.22 3.10 8.22
N ALA A 152 1.02 2.53 8.11
CA ALA A 152 0.15 2.30 9.24
C ALA A 152 -0.60 0.96 9.16
N GLY A 153 -0.78 0.33 10.32
CA GLY A 153 -1.49 -0.93 10.44
C GLY A 153 -0.78 -2.08 9.72
N GLY A 154 -1.60 -3.05 9.28
CA GLY A 154 -1.16 -4.30 8.67
C GLY A 154 -0.99 -5.43 9.67
N TRP A 155 -0.39 -6.52 9.21
CA TRP A 155 -0.19 -7.75 9.97
C TRP A 155 1.26 -8.20 9.93
N THR A 156 1.72 -8.71 11.06
CA THR A 156 2.91 -9.56 11.16
C THR A 156 2.49 -11.02 11.20
N ASP A 157 3.46 -11.93 11.26
CA ASP A 157 3.21 -13.35 11.50
C ASP A 157 2.62 -13.63 12.90
N ASP A 158 2.80 -12.70 13.85
CA ASP A 158 2.36 -12.80 15.24
C ASP A 158 1.05 -12.04 15.54
N GLY A 159 0.54 -11.26 14.58
CA GLY A 159 -0.74 -10.54 14.71
C GLY A 159 -0.74 -9.14 14.13
N GLN A 160 -1.71 -8.31 14.54
CA GLN A 160 -1.88 -6.96 14.01
C GLN A 160 -0.75 -6.03 14.45
N VAL A 161 -0.34 -5.15 13.55
CA VAL A 161 0.66 -4.11 13.82
C VAL A 161 -0.03 -2.87 14.37
N ASP A 162 0.21 -2.59 15.65
CA ASP A 162 -0.23 -1.35 16.30
C ASP A 162 0.85 -0.26 16.28
N LEU A 163 1.47 -0.08 15.11
CA LEU A 163 2.53 0.91 14.92
C LEU A 163 2.34 1.67 13.61
N VAL A 164 2.51 2.99 13.71
CA VAL A 164 2.67 3.88 12.56
C VAL A 164 4.14 4.29 12.46
N GLU A 165 4.70 4.13 11.27
CA GLU A 165 6.06 4.52 10.94
C GLU A 165 6.05 5.54 9.79
N ILE A 166 6.97 6.50 9.84
CA ILE A 166 7.14 7.54 8.84
C ILE A 166 8.52 7.37 8.20
N TYR A 167 8.55 7.18 6.89
CA TYR A 167 9.77 7.24 6.10
C TYR A 167 10.05 8.68 5.65
N ASP A 168 11.21 9.20 6.06
CA ASP A 168 11.76 10.46 5.59
C ASP A 168 12.77 10.18 4.47
N HIS A 169 12.37 10.43 3.21
CA HIS A 169 13.24 10.21 2.06
C HIS A 169 14.49 11.13 2.08
N ALA A 170 14.37 12.36 2.58
CA ALA A 170 15.49 13.30 2.61
C ALA A 170 16.58 12.86 3.61
N LYS A 171 16.17 12.19 4.70
CA LYS A 171 17.11 11.60 5.67
C LYS A 171 17.45 10.14 5.37
N ASN A 172 16.68 9.50 4.48
CA ASN A 172 16.68 8.06 4.26
C ASN A 172 16.55 7.28 5.58
N GLN A 173 15.51 7.57 6.37
CA GLN A 173 15.32 6.98 7.70
C GLN A 173 13.84 6.77 8.02
N TRP A 174 13.56 5.70 8.77
CA TRP A 174 12.27 5.48 9.41
C TRP A 174 12.24 6.09 10.81
N SER A 175 11.06 6.55 11.20
CA SER A 175 10.79 7.01 12.57
C SER A 175 9.39 6.59 12.98
N ARG A 176 9.19 6.32 14.27
CA ARG A 176 7.84 6.07 14.79
C ARG A 176 7.03 7.37 14.80
N ALA A 177 5.77 7.30 14.39
CA ALA A 177 4.81 8.29 14.82
C ALA A 177 4.51 8.08 16.32
N ASP A 178 4.13 9.14 17.03
CA ASP A 178 3.95 9.11 18.50
C ASP A 178 2.90 8.08 18.96
N ALA A 179 2.80 7.77 20.25
CA ALA A 179 1.91 6.72 20.77
C ALA A 179 0.39 7.02 20.62
N SER A 180 0.00 8.23 20.20
CA SER A 180 -1.40 8.60 19.92
C SER A 180 -1.91 8.12 18.55
N TRP A 181 -1.18 7.19 17.93
CA TRP A 181 -1.36 6.72 16.56
C TRP A 181 -1.84 5.26 16.48
N ASN A 182 -2.23 4.70 17.61
CA ASN A 182 -2.64 3.32 17.67
C ASN A 182 -3.91 3.05 16.87
N TRP A 183 -3.84 1.97 16.09
CA TRP A 183 -4.85 1.38 15.22
C TRP A 183 -5.47 2.27 14.16
N VAL A 184 -4.72 2.56 13.10
CA VAL A 184 -5.28 3.02 11.83
C VAL A 184 -5.69 1.80 10.98
N SER A 185 -7.00 1.65 10.75
CA SER A 185 -7.55 0.60 9.88
C SER A 185 -7.56 1.00 8.41
N GLU A 186 -7.69 2.28 8.10
CA GLU A 186 -7.58 2.84 6.75
C GLU A 186 -7.14 4.31 6.85
N ALA A 187 -6.39 4.79 5.86
CA ALA A 187 -6.06 6.22 5.72
C ALA A 187 -6.26 6.67 4.27
N VAL A 188 -7.02 7.75 4.08
CA VAL A 188 -7.33 8.32 2.77
C VAL A 188 -6.84 9.78 2.72
N PRO A 189 -6.01 10.15 1.73
CA PRO A 189 -5.60 11.53 1.57
C PRO A 189 -6.78 12.41 1.16
N LEU A 190 -6.85 13.61 1.74
CA LEU A 190 -7.82 14.65 1.41
C LEU A 190 -7.20 15.70 0.48
N PRO A 191 -8.01 16.41 -0.33
CA PRO A 191 -7.51 17.44 -1.26
C PRO A 191 -6.75 18.59 -0.58
N ASP A 192 -6.93 18.79 0.71
CA ASP A 192 -6.25 19.82 1.51
C ASP A 192 -4.94 19.34 2.16
N GLY A 193 -4.49 18.12 1.83
CA GLY A 193 -3.27 17.51 2.34
C GLY A 193 -3.42 16.83 3.70
N ARG A 194 -4.60 16.87 4.33
CA ARG A 194 -4.88 16.08 5.53
C ARG A 194 -5.19 14.63 5.19
N LEU A 195 -5.23 13.75 6.18
CA LEU A 195 -5.70 12.38 5.99
C LEU A 195 -7.00 12.16 6.76
N MET A 196 -7.98 11.55 6.12
CA MET A 196 -9.10 10.94 6.84
C MET A 196 -8.69 9.53 7.24
N VAL A 197 -8.83 9.21 8.52
CA VAL A 197 -8.33 7.97 9.11
C VAL A 197 -9.48 7.29 9.82
N THR A 198 -9.66 6.01 9.57
CA THR A 198 -10.54 5.16 10.38
C THR A 198 -9.70 4.42 11.41
N ARG A 199 -10.20 4.30 12.63
CA ARG A 199 -9.56 3.54 13.70
C ARG A 199 -10.52 2.60 14.37
N VAL A 200 -9.96 1.54 14.95
CA VAL A 200 -10.67 0.65 15.87
C VAL A 200 -9.88 0.62 17.17
N ILE A 201 -10.44 1.19 18.24
CA ILE A 201 -9.85 1.26 19.57
C ILE A 201 -10.53 0.25 20.48
N TRP A 202 -9.78 -0.74 20.91
CA TRP A 202 -10.14 -1.63 22.00
C TRP A 202 -9.74 -1.03 23.34
N SER A 203 -10.71 -0.85 24.24
CA SER A 203 -10.43 -0.39 25.60
C SER A 203 -11.28 -1.14 26.62
N PRO A 204 -10.74 -1.43 27.82
CA PRO A 204 -11.53 -1.94 28.92
C PRO A 204 -12.33 -0.79 29.53
N GLU A 205 -13.66 -0.87 29.46
CA GLU A 205 -14.56 0.07 30.12
C GLU A 205 -15.48 -0.70 31.07
N ASN A 206 -15.49 -0.30 32.34
CA ASN A 206 -16.36 -0.89 33.37
C ASN A 206 -16.24 -2.43 33.55
N GLY A 207 -15.09 -3.01 33.17
CA GLY A 207 -14.84 -4.45 33.29
C GLY A 207 -15.25 -5.27 32.07
N GLU A 208 -15.74 -4.62 31.01
CA GLU A 208 -16.02 -5.24 29.71
C GLU A 208 -15.11 -4.64 28.64
N TRP A 209 -14.80 -5.43 27.61
CA TRP A 209 -14.05 -4.94 26.46
C TRP A 209 -15.01 -4.25 25.49
N GLN A 210 -14.66 -3.02 25.11
CA GLN A 210 -15.40 -2.27 24.10
C GLN A 210 -14.57 -2.04 22.86
N ASN A 211 -15.28 -1.97 21.74
CA ASN A 211 -14.79 -1.57 20.43
C ASN A 211 -15.27 -0.13 20.17
N THR A 212 -14.35 0.81 20.03
CA THR A 212 -14.64 2.17 19.59
C THR A 212 -14.13 2.36 18.17
N GLN A 213 -15.03 2.56 17.22
CA GLN A 213 -14.64 2.92 15.85
C GLN A 213 -14.65 4.43 15.71
N THR A 214 -13.58 5.02 15.21
CA THR A 214 -13.51 6.47 15.00
C THR A 214 -13.23 6.80 13.54
N ILE A 215 -13.78 7.94 13.10
CA ILE A 215 -13.33 8.65 11.92
C ILE A 215 -12.62 9.89 12.42
N GLU A 216 -11.38 10.06 12.02
CA GLU A 216 -10.52 11.16 12.46
C GLU A 216 -9.89 11.86 11.26
N ILE A 217 -9.47 13.11 11.47
CA ILE A 217 -8.64 13.84 10.53
C ILE A 217 -7.25 13.97 11.13
N TYR A 218 -6.26 13.42 10.45
CA TYR A 218 -4.86 13.71 10.70
C TYR A 218 -4.43 14.96 9.95
N ASP A 219 -3.82 15.90 10.67
CA ASP A 219 -3.13 17.06 10.11
C ASP A 219 -1.61 16.83 10.12
N PRO A 220 -0.97 16.63 8.96
CA PRO A 220 0.48 16.42 8.86
C PRO A 220 1.31 17.59 9.36
N GLN A 221 0.81 18.84 9.29
CA GLN A 221 1.56 20.01 9.72
C GLN A 221 1.70 20.06 11.24
N THR A 222 0.60 19.77 11.95
CA THR A 222 0.56 19.80 13.42
C THR A 222 0.85 18.45 14.06
N LYS A 223 0.84 17.37 13.25
CA LYS A 223 0.96 15.98 13.68
C LYS A 223 -0.12 15.58 14.67
N ARG A 224 -1.36 16.03 14.47
CA ARG A 224 -2.49 15.83 15.38
C ARG A 224 -3.70 15.22 14.69
N PHE A 225 -4.46 14.47 15.47
CA PHE A 225 -5.77 13.96 15.08
C PHE A 225 -6.90 14.83 15.63
N THR A 226 -7.96 14.94 14.84
CA THR A 226 -9.24 15.49 15.27
C THR A 226 -10.33 14.47 15.01
N VAL A 227 -10.99 13.99 16.07
CA VAL A 227 -12.12 13.05 15.94
C VAL A 227 -13.30 13.76 15.29
N LEU A 228 -13.82 13.19 14.20
CA LEU A 228 -15.03 13.66 13.52
C LEU A 228 -16.26 12.88 13.96
N ALA A 229 -16.11 11.58 14.17
CA ALA A 229 -17.18 10.68 14.61
C ALA A 229 -16.60 9.52 15.42
N SER A 230 -17.38 9.01 16.37
CA SER A 230 -17.06 7.79 17.12
C SER A 230 -18.32 6.95 17.34
N THR A 231 -18.16 5.64 17.33
CA THR A 231 -19.21 4.67 17.71
C THR A 231 -18.64 3.64 18.66
N GLU A 232 -19.32 3.38 19.76
CA GLU A 232 -18.93 2.41 20.78
C GLU A 232 -19.83 1.18 20.70
N THR A 233 -19.23 0.00 20.66
CA THR A 233 -19.94 -1.28 20.66
C THR A 233 -19.41 -2.15 21.80
N PRO A 234 -20.24 -2.47 22.81
CA PRO A 234 -19.90 -3.48 23.81
C PRO A 234 -19.78 -4.85 23.17
N MET A 235 -18.81 -5.67 23.59
CA MET A 235 -18.80 -7.09 23.20
C MET A 235 -19.82 -7.87 24.05
N GLN A 236 -20.64 -8.70 23.38
CA GLN A 236 -21.46 -9.74 24.04
C GLN A 236 -20.63 -10.97 24.42
#